data_AF-A0A956LEB2-F1
#
_entry.id   AF-A0A956LEB2-F1
#
_cell.length_a   1.000
_cell.length_b   1.000
_cell.length_c   1.000
_cell.angle_alpha   90.00
_cell.angle_beta   90.00
_cell.angle_gamma   90.00
#
_symmetry.space_group_name_H-M   'P 1'
#
loop_
_entity.id
_entity.type
_entity.pdbx_description
1 polymer ?
#
loop_
_entity_poly.entity_id
_entity_poly.type
_entity_poly.pdbx_seq_one_letter_code
_entity_poly.pdbx_strand_id
1 'polypeptide(L)'
;VTDTCIPEMEAMRRIETHIERLWMARDQAGESAFPHQFMYRLLLSGALEPYYQIDPENSWMLAAARKNLPMFVPGWEDSTLGNMYAGMCITGEVQRVHTVRTGIEAM
;
A
#
# COMPACT_ATOMS: atom_id res chain seq x y z
N VAL A 1 11.21 10.88 -10.87
CA VAL A 1 10.29 12.01 -11.02
C VAL A 1 11.03 13.15 -11.70
N THR A 2 10.48 13.70 -12.78
CA THR A 2 11.04 14.71 -13.73
C THR A 2 12.46 14.47 -14.22
N ASP A 3 13.46 14.56 -13.35
CA ASP A 3 14.90 14.42 -13.62
C ASP A 3 15.52 13.19 -12.93
N THR A 4 14.76 12.51 -12.07
CA THR A 4 15.19 11.34 -11.31
C THR A 4 14.56 10.06 -11.88
N CYS A 5 15.34 9.01 -12.13
CA CYS A 5 14.78 7.69 -12.44
C CYS A 5 14.35 6.98 -11.15
N ILE A 6 13.16 6.36 -11.15
CA ILE A 6 12.74 5.43 -10.08
C ILE A 6 12.65 4.05 -10.72
N PRO A 7 13.60 3.14 -10.42
CA PRO A 7 13.58 1.80 -10.98
C PRO A 7 12.37 0.99 -10.47
N GLU A 8 11.55 0.48 -11.39
CA GLU A 8 10.30 -0.22 -11.07
C GLU A 8 10.53 -1.48 -10.24
N MET A 9 11.56 -2.27 -10.59
CA MET A 9 11.86 -3.54 -9.95
C MET A 9 12.33 -3.37 -8.50
N GLU A 10 13.09 -2.31 -8.24
CA GLU A 10 13.70 -2.02 -6.95
C GLU A 10 12.78 -1.25 -6.01
N ALA A 11 11.84 -0.47 -6.57
CA ALA A 11 10.90 0.33 -5.78
C ALA A 11 9.50 -0.32 -5.74
N MET A 12 8.84 -0.44 -6.89
CA MET A 12 7.40 -0.75 -6.94
C MET A 12 7.11 -2.24 -6.84
N ARG A 13 7.84 -3.08 -7.59
CA ARG A 13 7.62 -4.54 -7.56
C ARG A 13 7.93 -5.18 -6.20
N ARG A 14 8.88 -4.60 -5.45
CA ARG A 14 9.16 -5.03 -4.07
C ARG A 14 7.96 -4.79 -3.16
N ILE A 15 7.32 -3.62 -3.26
CA ILE A 15 6.13 -3.31 -2.47
C ILE A 15 4.96 -4.19 -2.89
N GLU A 16 4.73 -4.32 -4.21
CA GLU A 16 3.64 -5.11 -4.79
C GLU A 16 3.61 -6.55 -4.26
N THR A 17 4.74 -7.24 -4.30
CA THR A 17 4.91 -8.64 -3.84
C THR A 17 4.43 -8.87 -2.41
N HIS A 18 4.53 -7.85 -1.56
CA HIS A 18 4.09 -7.94 -0.17
C HIS A 18 2.66 -7.45 0.05
N ILE A 19 2.25 -6.38 -0.64
CA ILE A 19 0.96 -5.75 -0.41
C ILE A 19 -0.20 -6.54 -1.02
N GLU A 20 0.04 -7.24 -2.13
CA GLU A 20 -0.94 -8.12 -2.77
C GLU A 20 -1.51 -9.16 -1.78
N ARG A 21 -0.63 -9.72 -0.94
CA ARG A 21 -0.99 -10.72 0.08
C ARG A 21 -1.89 -10.11 1.15
N LEU A 22 -1.64 -8.85 1.52
CA LEU A 22 -2.47 -8.16 2.50
C LEU A 22 -3.85 -7.86 1.93
N TRP A 23 -3.94 -7.46 0.65
CA TRP A 23 -5.22 -7.27 -0.04
C TRP A 23 -6.00 -8.57 -0.12
N MET A 24 -5.40 -9.65 -0.64
CA MET A 24 -6.05 -10.96 -0.75
C MET A 24 -6.51 -11.50 0.61
N ALA A 25 -5.68 -11.40 1.65
CA ALA A 25 -6.04 -11.85 2.99
C ALA A 25 -7.26 -11.09 3.55
N ARG A 26 -7.35 -9.78 3.28
CA ARG A 26 -8.49 -8.95 3.69
C ARG A 26 -9.74 -9.26 2.88
N ASP A 27 -9.58 -9.46 1.57
CA ASP A 27 -10.66 -9.86 0.68
C ASP A 27 -11.30 -11.17 1.11
N GLN A 28 -10.46 -12.19 1.36
CA GLN A 28 -10.89 -13.51 1.87
C GLN A 28 -11.58 -13.43 3.24
N ALA A 29 -11.15 -12.49 4.09
CA ALA A 29 -11.76 -12.27 5.40
C ALA A 29 -13.08 -11.47 5.31
N GLY A 30 -13.48 -10.97 4.15
CA GLY A 30 -14.65 -10.10 4.03
C GLY A 30 -14.43 -8.71 4.66
N GLU A 31 -13.18 -8.33 4.93
CA GLU A 31 -12.83 -7.10 5.65
C GLU A 31 -12.31 -6.01 4.70
N SER A 32 -12.49 -4.76 5.07
CA SER A 32 -11.99 -3.61 4.30
C SER A 32 -11.08 -2.74 5.16
N ALA A 33 -10.08 -2.12 4.54
CA ALA A 33 -9.19 -1.19 5.23
C ALA A 33 -8.81 -0.01 4.34
N PHE A 34 -8.42 1.10 4.94
CA PHE A 34 -7.91 2.24 4.20
C PHE A 34 -6.53 1.95 3.61
N PRO A 35 -6.16 2.61 2.49
CA PRO A 35 -4.87 2.39 1.82
C PRO A 35 -3.66 2.51 2.76
N HIS A 36 -3.65 3.53 3.62
CA HIS A 36 -2.57 3.74 4.59
C HIS A 36 -2.47 2.61 5.63
N GLN A 37 -3.58 1.96 5.97
CA GLN A 37 -3.58 0.86 6.94
C GLN A 37 -2.88 -0.38 6.38
N PHE A 38 -3.01 -0.64 5.07
CA PHE A 38 -2.22 -1.69 4.40
C PHE A 38 -0.73 -1.36 4.43
N MET A 39 -0.37 -0.13 4.11
CA MET A 39 1.02 0.33 4.14
C MET A 39 1.62 0.30 5.54
N TYR A 40 0.85 0.68 6.57
CA TYR A 40 1.28 0.62 7.97
C TYR A 40 1.51 -0.82 8.40
N ARG A 41 0.57 -1.73 8.08
CA ARG A 41 0.74 -3.16 8.36
C ARG A 41 1.99 -3.71 7.67
N LEU A 42 2.24 -3.33 6.43
CA LEU A 42 3.44 -3.74 5.69
C LEU A 42 4.72 -3.23 6.36
N LEU A 43 4.80 -1.94 6.68
CA LEU A 43 5.97 -1.34 7.32
C LEU A 43 6.23 -1.92 8.72
N LEU A 44 5.20 -2.06 9.54
CA LEU A 44 5.30 -2.59 10.90
C LEU A 44 5.57 -4.10 10.94
N SER A 45 5.37 -4.82 9.84
CA SER A 45 5.71 -6.25 9.75
C SER A 45 7.21 -6.52 9.64
N GLY A 46 8.02 -5.49 9.37
CA GLY A 46 9.46 -5.63 9.10
C GLY A 46 9.79 -6.21 7.72
N ALA A 47 8.79 -6.57 6.90
CA ALA A 47 9.01 -7.20 5.60
C ALA A 47 9.84 -6.36 4.62
N LEU A 48 9.88 -5.03 4.81
CA LEU A 48 10.65 -4.12 3.97
C LEU A 48 12.03 -3.75 4.55
N GLU A 49 12.35 -4.11 5.79
CA GLU A 49 13.62 -3.75 6.45
C GLU A 49 14.87 -4.15 5.66
N PRO A 50 14.95 -5.35 5.04
CA PRO A 50 16.10 -5.74 4.22
C PRO A 50 16.33 -4.85 2.99
N TYR A 51 15.35 -4.03 2.60
CA TYR A 51 15.40 -3.19 1.40
C TYR A 51 15.61 -1.71 1.73
N TYR A 52 15.77 -1.32 3.00
CA TYR A 52 15.98 0.08 3.37
C TYR A 52 17.34 0.58 2.87
N GLN A 53 17.30 1.71 2.15
CA GLN A 53 18.49 2.33 1.53
C GLN A 53 19.03 3.50 2.35
N ILE A 54 18.25 4.00 3.29
CA ILE A 54 18.61 5.10 4.19
C ILE A 54 18.13 4.75 5.60
N ASP A 55 18.56 5.54 6.59
CA ASP A 55 18.10 5.40 7.96
C ASP A 55 16.56 5.44 8.04
N PRO A 56 15.89 4.40 8.60
CA PRO A 56 14.44 4.37 8.74
C PRO A 56 13.88 5.52 9.59
N GLU A 57 14.68 6.18 10.43
CA GLU A 57 14.25 7.39 11.16
C GLU A 57 13.91 8.56 10.22
N ASN A 58 14.44 8.56 9.00
CA ASN A 58 14.11 9.56 7.98
C ASN A 58 12.80 9.25 7.23
N SER A 59 12.12 8.14 7.53
CA SER A 59 10.85 7.77 6.90
C SER A 59 9.66 8.34 7.67
N TRP A 60 9.04 9.39 7.11
CA TRP A 60 7.81 9.97 7.68
C TRP A 60 6.67 8.95 7.75
N MET A 61 6.58 8.04 6.76
CA MET A 61 5.51 7.06 6.69
C MET A 61 5.67 5.98 7.78
N LEU A 62 6.91 5.56 8.06
CA LEU A 62 7.20 4.64 9.15
C LEU A 62 6.91 5.31 10.51
N ALA A 63 7.29 6.58 10.68
CA ALA A 63 6.97 7.34 11.88
C ALA A 63 5.44 7.47 12.08
N ALA A 64 4.69 7.73 11.01
CA ALA A 64 3.23 7.80 11.03
C ALA A 64 2.60 6.44 11.37
N ALA A 65 3.14 5.34 10.81
CA ALA A 65 2.71 3.98 11.12
C ALA A 65 2.91 3.63 12.60
N ARG A 66 4.10 3.92 13.17
CA ARG A 66 4.42 3.68 14.59
C ARG A 66 3.51 4.47 15.54
N LYS A 67 3.08 5.66 15.13
CA LYS A 67 2.15 6.51 15.90
C LYS A 67 0.67 6.25 15.57
N ASN A 68 0.39 5.35 14.62
CA ASN A 68 -0.95 5.05 14.12
C ASN A 68 -1.76 6.31 13.74
N LEU A 69 -1.12 7.22 12.99
CA LEU A 69 -1.77 8.45 12.58
C LEU A 69 -2.85 8.19 11.52
N PRO A 70 -4.00 8.88 11.57
CA PRO A 70 -4.96 8.82 10.48
C PRO A 70 -4.38 9.48 9.23
N MET A 71 -4.59 8.87 8.05
CA MET A 71 -4.24 9.48 6.76
C MET A 71 -5.48 9.67 5.90
N PHE A 72 -5.61 10.87 5.34
CA PHE A 72 -6.70 11.28 4.47
C PHE A 72 -6.17 11.35 3.04
N VAL A 73 -6.49 10.33 2.23
CA VAL A 73 -5.98 10.18 0.85
C VAL A 73 -7.14 9.84 -0.07
N PRO A 74 -8.05 10.80 -0.36
CA PRO A 74 -9.28 10.54 -1.11
C PRO A 74 -9.06 10.26 -2.61
N GLY A 75 -7.83 10.28 -3.10
CA GLY A 75 -7.48 9.94 -4.49
C GLY A 75 -6.37 8.89 -4.55
N TRP A 76 -6.31 7.97 -3.58
CA TRP A 76 -5.27 6.94 -3.56
C TRP A 76 -5.29 6.05 -4.81
N GLU A 77 -6.45 5.94 -5.45
CA GLU A 77 -6.67 5.19 -6.68
C GLU A 77 -5.82 5.74 -7.84
N ASP A 78 -5.52 7.05 -7.84
CA ASP A 78 -4.57 7.69 -8.77
C ASP A 78 -3.13 7.49 -8.31
N SER A 79 -2.74 6.21 -8.21
CA SER A 79 -1.38 5.82 -7.85
C SER A 79 -0.98 4.52 -8.53
N THR A 80 0.32 4.22 -8.54
CA THR A 80 0.80 2.91 -9.02
C THR A 80 0.17 1.75 -8.25
N LEU A 81 -0.01 1.89 -6.92
CA LEU A 81 -0.68 0.85 -6.13
C LEU A 81 -2.17 0.75 -6.47
N GLY A 82 -2.84 1.86 -6.79
CA GLY A 82 -4.20 1.87 -7.31
C GLY A 82 -4.32 1.12 -8.63
N ASN A 83 -3.39 1.33 -9.57
CA ASN A 83 -3.33 0.59 -10.84
C ASN A 83 -3.09 -0.91 -10.63
N MET A 84 -2.17 -1.28 -9.75
CA MET A 84 -1.90 -2.69 -9.41
C MET A 84 -3.14 -3.36 -8.80
N TYR A 85 -3.79 -2.69 -7.85
CA TYR A 85 -5.01 -3.19 -7.21
C TYR A 85 -6.18 -3.34 -8.20
N ALA A 86 -6.37 -2.37 -9.10
CA ALA A 86 -7.34 -2.47 -10.18
C ALA A 86 -7.05 -3.67 -11.10
N GLY A 87 -5.78 -3.91 -11.42
CA GLY A 87 -5.33 -5.09 -12.15
C GLY A 87 -5.75 -6.40 -11.47
N MET A 88 -5.52 -6.52 -10.15
CA MET A 88 -5.92 -7.69 -9.36
C MET A 88 -7.44 -7.87 -9.27
N CYS A 89 -8.21 -6.77 -9.30
CA CYS A 89 -9.66 -6.85 -9.39
C CYS A 89 -10.13 -7.38 -10.76
N ILE A 90 -9.46 -6.96 -11.83
CA ILE A 90 -9.78 -7.39 -13.20
C ILE A 90 -9.46 -8.88 -13.40
N THR A 91 -8.35 -9.37 -12.85
CA THR A 91 -7.94 -10.79 -12.92
C THR A 91 -8.72 -11.69 -11.96
N GLY A 92 -9.44 -11.12 -10.99
CA GLY A 92 -10.25 -11.85 -10.01
C GLY A 92 -9.46 -12.38 -8.81
N GLU A 93 -8.21 -11.96 -8.64
CA GLU A 93 -7.39 -12.28 -7.46
C GLU A 93 -7.90 -11.58 -6.20
N VAL A 94 -8.47 -10.38 -6.37
CA VAL A 94 -9.28 -9.68 -5.37
C VAL A 94 -10.70 -9.56 -5.91
N GLN A 95 -11.68 -10.15 -5.22
CA GLN A 95 -13.05 -10.21 -5.72
C GLN A 95 -13.85 -8.96 -5.38
N ARG A 96 -13.56 -8.31 -4.24
CA ARG A 96 -14.28 -7.11 -3.81
C ARG A 96 -13.42 -5.89 -4.05
N VAL A 97 -13.85 -5.05 -4.99
CA VAL A 97 -13.23 -3.75 -5.27
C VAL A 97 -13.12 -2.87 -4.01
N HIS A 98 -14.02 -3.05 -3.03
CA HIS A 98 -14.03 -2.32 -1.76
C HIS A 98 -13.17 -2.95 -0.65
N THR A 99 -12.34 -3.96 -0.93
CA THR A 99 -11.36 -4.48 0.05
C THR A 99 -10.38 -3.38 0.47
N VAL A 100 -9.98 -2.52 -0.45
CA VAL A 100 -9.42 -1.20 -0.13
C VAL A 100 -10.55 -0.18 -0.15
N ARG A 101 -10.69 0.58 0.94
CA ARG A 101 -11.73 1.61 1.09
C ARG A 101 -11.52 2.74 0.08
N THR A 102 -12.63 3.29 -0.38
CA THR A 102 -12.65 4.30 -1.44
C THR A 102 -12.24 5.68 -0.93
N GLY A 103 -11.89 6.56 -1.86
CA GLY A 103 -11.57 7.94 -1.54
C GLY A 103 -12.66 8.74 -0.82
N ILE A 104 -13.94 8.50 -1.16
CA ILE A 104 -15.09 9.16 -0.52
C ILE A 104 -15.17 8.81 0.97
N GLU A 105 -14.84 7.57 1.33
CA GLU A 105 -14.83 7.12 2.73
C GLU A 105 -13.68 7.72 3.54
N ALA A 106 -12.66 8.27 2.86
CA ALA A 106 -11.50 8.90 3.47
C ALA A 106 -11.64 10.43 3.61
N MET A 107 -12.82 11.00 3.34
CA MET A 107 -13.20 12.40 3.59
C MET A 107 -13.98 12.51 4.91
#